data_AF-A0A7K3L1P8-F1
#
_entry.id   AF-A0A7K3L1P8-F1
#
_cell.length_a   1.000
_cell.length_b   1.000
_cell.length_c   1.000
_cell.angle_alpha   90.00
_cell.angle_beta   90.00
_cell.angle_gamma   90.00
#
_symmetry.space_group_name_H-M   'P 1'
#
loop_
_entity.id
_entity.type
_entity.pdbx_description
1 polymer ?
#
loop_
_entity_poly.entity_id
_entity_poly.type
_entity_poly.pdbx_seq_one_letter_code
_entity_poly.pdbx_strand_id
1 'polypeptide(L)'
;MHDLSKTMFYKTSFDVRSVDEEGDALWSLICSLRLWATRKYPALPREASFWSALKQTHRAEEAGVRFRSELCLEGEGPSHWALAIEEVFAEPDKAPRHWTTEVTFAWTERRAGHAAIALSYGDRPGFLGPCQPRPSCTTPGFIRAILENDRLACTSSGRAVSLDPRELRVGDFKAFWELVADEARETPVIYVSPRFDGDEARFAVAPQRIAASLGPSAFVFFSQDRAFVQEMGALIPDLALRCDGGTVRVYATRPRMADGRDRARHRFFLTRDIEAMGEDDFVLLLRRALAQDVHFYEDMMRADAVKRRRGRLVFERQVRDRSLSDAFALVEKAEGDRMTAEELMEDLSQENEQLERRCDELKAALYVANAKAEALEGQAARAGGAEPGVGALGRFPLSYDAVALLFREHYGERIDFTDRARKSFGTCITEVGLVWNALRDLCEIAHPLYAEGRRGIWPRRSIPAPSSR
;
A
#
# COMPACT_ATOMS: atom_id res chain seq x y z
N MET A 1 12.72 -16.74 2.69
CA MET A 1 14.02 -17.42 2.72
C MET A 1 13.76 -18.83 3.23
N HIS A 2 13.84 -19.84 2.36
CA HIS A 2 13.73 -21.24 2.77
C HIS A 2 14.90 -21.53 3.71
N ASP A 3 14.63 -22.22 4.82
CA ASP A 3 15.69 -22.77 5.65
C ASP A 3 16.44 -23.77 4.77
N LEU A 4 17.66 -23.44 4.35
CA LEU A 4 18.47 -24.24 3.39
C LEU A 4 18.68 -25.68 3.89
N SER A 5 18.39 -25.94 5.15
CA SER A 5 18.49 -27.25 5.80
C SER A 5 17.27 -28.17 5.62
N LYS A 6 16.13 -27.68 5.10
CA LYS A 6 14.87 -28.44 5.03
C LYS A 6 14.58 -29.01 3.64
N THR A 7 14.14 -30.27 3.61
CA THR A 7 13.67 -31.00 2.42
C THR A 7 12.14 -31.02 2.38
N MET A 8 11.54 -30.65 1.24
CA MET A 8 10.11 -30.80 1.00
C MET A 8 9.74 -32.29 0.96
N PHE A 9 8.86 -32.73 1.85
CA PHE A 9 8.35 -34.10 1.87
C PHE A 9 7.09 -34.26 1.04
N TYR A 10 6.18 -33.29 1.12
CA TYR A 10 4.87 -33.33 0.48
C TYR A 10 4.26 -31.93 0.34
N LYS A 11 3.59 -31.64 -0.79
CA LYS A 11 2.78 -30.44 -1.00
C LYS A 11 1.45 -30.74 -1.67
N THR A 12 0.43 -29.95 -1.38
CA THR A 12 -0.84 -29.96 -2.13
C THR A 12 -1.62 -28.66 -1.92
N SER A 13 -2.54 -28.36 -2.83
CA SER A 13 -3.54 -27.32 -2.65
C SER A 13 -4.89 -27.75 -3.22
N PHE A 14 -5.97 -27.25 -2.63
CA PHE A 14 -7.34 -27.51 -3.06
C PHE A 14 -8.29 -26.52 -2.40
N ASP A 15 -9.45 -26.34 -3.01
CA ASP A 15 -10.55 -25.56 -2.45
C ASP A 15 -11.28 -26.40 -1.41
N VAL A 16 -11.69 -25.74 -0.34
CA VAL A 16 -12.40 -26.33 0.79
C VAL A 16 -13.68 -25.54 0.99
N ARG A 17 -14.81 -26.24 1.03
CA ARG A 17 -16.13 -25.67 1.30
C ARG A 17 -16.82 -26.44 2.42
N SER A 18 -17.45 -25.71 3.34
CA SER A 18 -18.33 -26.31 4.33
C SER A 18 -19.60 -26.83 3.66
N VAL A 19 -19.97 -28.08 3.96
CA VAL A 19 -21.21 -28.70 3.47
C VAL A 19 -22.42 -27.95 4.05
N ASP A 20 -22.37 -27.62 5.35
CA ASP A 20 -23.41 -26.84 6.04
C ASP A 20 -23.46 -25.39 5.54
N GLU A 21 -24.66 -24.84 5.33
CA GLU A 21 -24.87 -23.48 4.79
C GLU A 21 -24.34 -22.38 5.71
N GLU A 22 -24.52 -22.54 7.02
CA GLU A 22 -23.99 -21.62 8.04
C GLU A 22 -22.61 -22.03 8.57
N GLY A 23 -21.99 -23.04 7.93
CA GLY A 23 -20.77 -23.64 8.42
C GLY A 23 -19.52 -22.79 8.18
N ASP A 24 -18.46 -23.16 8.90
CA ASP A 24 -17.19 -22.44 8.95
C ASP A 24 -16.08 -23.35 8.41
N ALA A 25 -15.67 -23.12 7.16
CA ALA A 25 -14.71 -24.01 6.49
C ALA A 25 -13.35 -24.04 7.20
N LEU A 26 -12.88 -22.89 7.69
CA LEU A 26 -11.63 -22.80 8.44
C LEU A 26 -11.71 -23.59 9.76
N TRP A 27 -12.83 -23.48 10.48
CA TRP A 27 -13.03 -24.25 11.70
C TRP A 27 -13.07 -25.76 11.44
N SER A 28 -13.81 -26.19 10.42
CA SER A 28 -13.86 -27.60 10.02
C SER A 28 -12.48 -28.13 9.60
N LEU A 29 -11.69 -27.32 8.89
CA LEU A 29 -10.30 -27.64 8.54
C LEU A 29 -9.44 -27.82 9.80
N ILE A 30 -9.54 -26.90 10.77
CA ILE A 30 -8.83 -27.02 12.06
C ILE A 30 -9.30 -28.24 12.85
N CYS A 31 -10.59 -28.60 12.79
CA CYS A 31 -11.10 -29.81 13.42
C CYS A 31 -10.50 -31.09 12.82
N SER A 32 -10.26 -31.13 11.51
CA SER A 32 -9.52 -32.22 10.86
C SER A 32 -8.08 -32.31 11.34
N LEU A 33 -7.39 -31.16 11.46
CA LEU A 33 -6.03 -31.10 12.00
C LEU A 33 -5.99 -31.54 13.46
N ARG A 34 -6.98 -31.13 14.27
CA ARG A 34 -7.16 -31.59 15.65
C ARG A 34 -7.30 -33.10 15.73
N LEU A 35 -8.18 -33.69 14.92
CA LEU A 35 -8.42 -35.12 14.91
C LEU A 35 -7.14 -35.90 14.62
N TRP A 36 -6.38 -35.45 13.62
CA TRP A 36 -5.08 -36.03 13.29
C TRP A 36 -4.06 -35.86 14.42
N ALA A 37 -3.87 -34.63 14.90
CA ALA A 37 -2.84 -34.29 15.87
C ALA A 37 -3.07 -35.00 17.21
N THR A 38 -4.30 -35.01 17.73
CA THR A 38 -4.65 -35.68 19.00
C THR A 38 -4.60 -37.21 18.91
N ARG A 39 -4.71 -37.78 17.70
CA ARG A 39 -4.45 -39.22 17.46
C ARG A 39 -2.96 -39.52 17.46
N LYS A 40 -2.14 -38.65 16.85
CA LYS A 40 -0.68 -38.79 16.80
C LYS A 40 -0.03 -38.51 18.16
N TYR A 41 -0.55 -37.55 18.90
CA TYR A 41 -0.09 -37.12 20.24
C TYR A 41 -1.26 -37.13 21.22
N PRO A 42 -1.50 -38.23 21.94
CA PRO A 42 -2.62 -38.34 22.88
C PRO A 42 -2.61 -37.32 24.02
N ALA A 43 -1.44 -36.76 24.34
CA ALA A 43 -1.27 -35.74 25.37
C ALA A 43 -1.65 -34.31 24.91
N LEU A 44 -2.00 -34.09 23.64
CA LEU A 44 -2.45 -32.78 23.19
C LEU A 44 -3.87 -32.46 23.71
N PRO A 45 -4.17 -31.18 24.02
CA PRO A 45 -5.51 -30.74 24.41
C PRO A 45 -6.58 -31.15 23.39
N ARG A 46 -7.73 -31.64 23.88
CA ARG A 46 -8.88 -32.01 23.03
C ARG A 46 -9.98 -30.94 23.04
N GLU A 47 -9.89 -29.99 23.96
CA GLU A 47 -10.83 -28.93 24.20
C GLU A 47 -10.95 -28.02 22.97
N ALA A 48 -12.18 -27.68 22.58
CA ALA A 48 -12.41 -26.81 21.43
C ALA A 48 -11.80 -25.40 21.62
N SER A 49 -11.64 -24.93 22.85
CA SER A 49 -11.04 -23.63 23.18
C SER A 49 -9.59 -23.51 22.70
N PHE A 50 -8.77 -24.54 22.93
CA PHE A 50 -7.37 -24.57 22.48
C PHE A 50 -7.29 -24.45 20.95
N TRP A 51 -8.04 -25.29 20.24
CA TRP A 51 -8.02 -25.32 18.77
C TRP A 51 -8.66 -24.08 18.14
N SER A 52 -9.69 -23.52 18.79
CA SER A 52 -10.32 -22.28 18.32
C SER A 52 -9.38 -21.08 18.44
N ALA A 53 -8.52 -21.05 19.46
CA ALA A 53 -7.49 -20.01 19.59
C ALA A 53 -6.52 -20.00 18.39
N LEU A 54 -6.26 -21.16 17.77
CA LEU A 54 -5.43 -21.26 16.57
C LEU A 54 -6.06 -20.65 15.31
N LYS A 55 -7.35 -20.29 15.29
CA LYS A 55 -7.95 -19.47 14.21
C LYS A 55 -7.39 -18.04 14.19
N GLN A 56 -6.91 -17.57 15.34
CA GLN A 56 -6.37 -16.24 15.53
C GLN A 56 -4.84 -16.27 15.44
N THR A 57 -4.21 -15.11 15.58
CA THR A 57 -2.77 -15.05 15.76
C THR A 57 -2.41 -15.58 17.14
N HIS A 58 -1.76 -16.75 17.21
CA HIS A 58 -1.52 -17.45 18.45
C HIS A 58 -0.24 -18.30 18.39
N ARG A 59 0.33 -18.59 19.56
CA ARG A 59 1.46 -19.50 19.73
C ARG A 59 1.20 -20.38 20.93
N ALA A 60 1.40 -21.67 20.76
CA ALA A 60 1.26 -22.65 21.84
C ALA A 60 2.35 -23.72 21.70
N GLU A 61 2.72 -24.34 22.81
CA GLU A 61 3.62 -25.48 22.85
C GLU A 61 3.04 -26.50 23.81
N GLU A 62 2.66 -27.67 23.29
CA GLU A 62 1.99 -28.71 24.04
C GLU A 62 2.53 -30.08 23.62
N ALA A 63 2.80 -30.96 24.58
CA ALA A 63 3.33 -32.31 24.34
C ALA A 63 4.59 -32.33 23.42
N GLY A 64 5.43 -31.29 23.46
CA GLY A 64 6.62 -31.17 22.61
C GLY A 64 6.32 -30.78 21.14
N VAL A 65 5.09 -30.37 20.84
CA VAL A 65 4.65 -29.86 19.54
C VAL A 65 4.43 -28.36 19.63
N ARG A 66 5.07 -27.60 18.75
CA ARG A 66 4.94 -26.13 18.70
C ARG A 66 3.96 -25.73 17.61
N PHE A 67 2.96 -24.92 17.98
CA PHE A 67 1.96 -24.36 17.08
C PHE A 67 2.19 -22.86 16.94
N ARG A 68 2.13 -22.37 15.70
CA ARG A 68 2.18 -20.94 15.41
C ARG A 68 1.17 -20.60 14.33
N SER A 69 0.13 -19.86 14.71
CA SER A 69 -0.86 -19.35 13.79
C SER A 69 -0.74 -17.84 13.59
N GLU A 70 -1.02 -17.38 12.38
CA GLU A 70 -1.07 -15.98 12.01
C GLU A 70 -2.34 -15.72 11.22
N LEU A 71 -3.05 -14.65 11.57
CA LEU A 71 -4.27 -14.20 10.92
C LEU A 71 -4.07 -12.80 10.33
N CYS A 72 -4.58 -12.59 9.12
CA CYS A 72 -4.69 -11.30 8.45
C CYS A 72 -6.09 -11.16 7.89
N LEU A 73 -6.91 -10.31 8.50
CA LEU A 73 -8.24 -9.98 8.01
C LEU A 73 -8.15 -8.82 7.03
N GLU A 74 -8.67 -9.01 5.83
CA GLU A 74 -8.77 -7.96 4.81
C GLU A 74 -10.21 -7.45 4.76
N GLY A 75 -10.38 -6.13 4.69
CA GLY A 75 -11.69 -5.51 4.47
C GLY A 75 -12.11 -5.62 3.01
N GLU A 76 -11.23 -5.21 2.10
CA GLU A 76 -11.39 -5.35 0.66
C GLU A 76 -10.32 -6.33 0.14
N GLY A 77 -10.68 -7.60 0.00
CA GLY A 77 -9.77 -8.66 -0.45
C GLY A 77 -9.93 -9.98 0.31
N PRO A 78 -9.22 -11.05 -0.10
CA PRO A 78 -9.22 -12.30 0.63
C PRO A 78 -8.51 -12.14 1.97
N SER A 79 -9.16 -12.59 3.04
CA SER A 79 -8.51 -12.80 4.33
C SER A 79 -7.60 -14.02 4.27
N HIS A 80 -6.53 -14.00 5.07
CA HIS A 80 -5.50 -15.04 5.07
C HIS A 80 -5.24 -15.56 6.48
N TRP A 81 -5.09 -16.88 6.59
CA TRP A 81 -4.72 -17.58 7.80
C TRP A 81 -3.61 -18.56 7.48
N ALA A 82 -2.67 -18.71 8.40
CA ALA A 82 -1.60 -19.69 8.28
C ALA A 82 -1.31 -20.32 9.64
N LEU A 83 -1.06 -21.62 9.65
CA LEU A 83 -0.65 -22.40 10.79
C LEU A 83 0.62 -23.19 10.47
N ALA A 84 1.63 -23.07 11.32
CA ALA A 84 2.79 -23.93 11.35
C ALA A 84 2.73 -24.84 12.58
N ILE A 85 2.91 -26.14 12.36
CA ILE A 85 3.03 -27.18 13.39
C ILE A 85 4.45 -27.75 13.29
N GLU A 86 5.25 -27.54 14.32
CA GLU A 86 6.64 -27.97 14.40
C GLU A 86 6.80 -29.12 15.39
N GLU A 87 7.44 -30.19 14.95
CA GLU A 87 7.62 -31.43 15.71
C GLU A 87 9.09 -31.85 15.66
N VAL A 88 9.58 -32.48 16.72
CA VAL A 88 10.94 -33.05 16.75
C VAL A 88 10.83 -34.55 17.01
N PHE A 89 11.41 -35.35 16.12
CA PHE A 89 11.50 -36.79 16.26
C PHE A 89 12.96 -37.19 16.47
N ALA A 90 13.24 -37.87 17.57
CA ALA A 90 14.58 -38.33 17.91
C ALA A 90 14.63 -39.86 17.87
N GLU A 91 15.59 -40.39 17.12
CA GLU A 91 16.00 -41.80 17.22
C GLU A 91 17.32 -41.88 17.99
N PRO A 92 17.54 -42.92 18.82
CA PRO A 92 18.83 -43.15 19.46
C PRO A 92 19.98 -43.13 18.44
N ASP A 93 21.07 -42.49 18.81
CA ASP A 93 22.32 -42.40 18.04
C ASP A 93 22.21 -41.75 16.64
N LYS A 94 21.11 -41.06 16.35
CA LYS A 94 20.91 -40.34 15.08
C LYS A 94 20.57 -38.88 15.30
N ALA A 95 20.83 -38.07 14.28
CA ALA A 95 20.48 -36.66 14.30
C ALA A 95 18.96 -36.49 14.54
N PRO A 96 18.53 -35.67 15.52
CA PRO A 96 17.12 -35.35 15.70
C PRO A 96 16.53 -34.72 14.45
N ARG A 97 15.36 -35.19 14.01
CA ARG A 97 14.68 -34.72 12.81
C ARG A 97 13.58 -33.75 13.17
N HIS A 98 13.65 -32.55 12.60
CA HIS A 98 12.64 -31.52 12.72
C HIS A 98 11.64 -31.66 11.58
N TRP A 99 10.35 -31.73 11.90
CA TRP A 99 9.26 -31.70 10.94
C TRP A 99 8.51 -30.37 11.04
N THR A 100 8.03 -29.86 9.91
CA THR A 100 7.22 -28.65 9.86
C THR A 100 6.05 -28.88 8.90
N THR A 101 4.84 -28.92 9.45
CA THR A 101 3.59 -28.90 8.69
C THR A 101 3.09 -27.47 8.61
N GLU A 102 2.94 -26.94 7.41
CA GLU A 102 2.42 -25.60 7.16
C GLU A 102 1.10 -25.72 6.42
N VAL A 103 0.06 -25.08 6.96
CA VAL A 103 -1.28 -25.04 6.37
C VAL A 103 -1.66 -23.58 6.22
N THR A 104 -2.08 -23.19 5.03
CA THR A 104 -2.57 -21.83 4.75
C THR A 104 -3.99 -21.91 4.21
N PHE A 105 -4.80 -20.94 4.57
CA PHE A 105 -6.19 -20.83 4.16
C PHE A 105 -6.48 -19.39 3.76
N ALA A 106 -6.94 -19.19 2.52
CA ALA A 106 -7.35 -17.89 2.00
C ALA A 106 -8.84 -17.91 1.69
N TRP A 107 -9.59 -16.90 2.12
CA TRP A 107 -11.04 -16.86 1.94
C TRP A 107 -11.57 -15.44 1.78
N THR A 108 -12.68 -15.33 1.06
CA THR A 108 -13.52 -14.12 1.00
C THR A 108 -14.82 -14.31 1.76
N GLU A 109 -15.30 -15.55 1.87
CA GLU A 109 -16.52 -15.93 2.57
C GLU A 109 -16.25 -16.99 3.64
N ARG A 110 -17.10 -17.06 4.68
CA ARG A 110 -16.89 -17.98 5.80
C ARG A 110 -17.00 -19.46 5.43
N ARG A 111 -17.81 -19.77 4.42
CA ARG A 111 -18.18 -21.13 4.01
C ARG A 111 -17.15 -21.76 3.07
N ALA A 112 -16.26 -21.00 2.44
CA ALA A 112 -15.33 -21.55 1.47
C ALA A 112 -14.00 -20.80 1.44
N GLY A 113 -12.94 -21.49 1.06
CA GLY A 113 -11.63 -20.89 0.84
C GLY A 113 -10.67 -21.86 0.18
N HIS A 114 -9.49 -21.37 -0.14
CA HIS A 114 -8.42 -22.13 -0.76
C HIS A 114 -7.40 -22.57 0.30
N ALA A 115 -7.16 -23.87 0.41
CA ALA A 115 -6.17 -24.45 1.30
C ALA A 115 -4.90 -24.82 0.52
N ALA A 116 -3.74 -24.42 1.04
CA ALA A 116 -2.43 -24.87 0.56
C ALA A 116 -1.64 -25.44 1.73
N ILE A 117 -1.00 -26.60 1.51
CA ILE A 117 -0.38 -27.39 2.56
C ILE A 117 0.99 -27.86 2.11
N ALA A 118 1.99 -27.69 2.98
CA ALA A 118 3.34 -28.16 2.78
C ALA A 118 3.84 -28.89 4.03
N LEU A 119 4.54 -30.01 3.84
CA LEU A 119 5.23 -30.75 4.88
C LEU A 119 6.71 -30.83 4.50
N SER A 120 7.57 -30.35 5.39
CA SER A 120 9.02 -30.43 5.23
C SER A 120 9.69 -31.04 6.46
N TYR A 121 10.90 -31.56 6.26
CA TYR A 121 11.74 -32.06 7.35
C TYR A 121 13.21 -31.70 7.15
N GLY A 122 13.97 -31.66 8.24
CA GLY A 122 15.41 -31.50 8.22
C GLY A 122 16.04 -32.12 9.45
N ASP A 123 17.19 -32.76 9.28
CA ASP A 123 17.96 -33.29 10.40
C ASP A 123 18.78 -32.16 11.04
N ARG A 124 18.91 -32.18 12.37
CA ARG A 124 19.54 -31.11 13.14
C ARG A 124 20.98 -30.85 12.64
N PRO A 125 21.30 -29.63 12.18
CA PRO A 125 22.66 -29.28 11.78
C PRO A 125 23.64 -29.39 12.96
N GLY A 126 24.87 -29.82 12.68
CA GLY A 126 25.95 -29.91 13.68
C GLY A 126 25.91 -31.15 14.57
N PHE A 127 24.99 -32.10 14.34
CA PHE A 127 25.02 -33.39 15.03
C PHE A 127 26.17 -34.26 14.50
N LEU A 128 27.01 -34.75 15.40
CA LEU A 128 28.14 -35.63 15.08
C LEU A 128 27.70 -37.10 15.12
N GLY A 129 27.00 -37.54 14.07
CA GLY A 129 26.53 -38.92 13.92
C GLY A 129 25.68 -39.11 12.67
N PRO A 130 25.14 -40.33 12.44
CA PRO A 130 24.34 -40.61 11.26
C PRO A 130 23.01 -39.84 11.24
N CYS A 131 22.55 -39.48 10.04
CA CYS A 131 21.20 -38.97 9.82
C CYS A 131 20.17 -40.11 9.93
N GLN A 132 18.91 -39.75 10.21
CA GLN A 132 17.81 -40.70 10.15
C GLN A 132 17.57 -41.15 8.69
N PRO A 133 17.08 -42.38 8.45
CA PRO A 133 16.77 -42.84 7.10
C PRO A 133 15.74 -41.93 6.43
N ARG A 134 15.77 -41.82 5.11
CA ARG A 134 14.80 -41.00 4.37
C ARG A 134 13.38 -41.51 4.66
N PRO A 135 12.42 -40.62 4.99
CA PRO A 135 11.04 -41.04 5.24
C PRO A 135 10.43 -41.70 3.99
N SER A 136 9.59 -42.73 4.20
CA SER A 136 8.85 -43.37 3.12
C SER A 136 7.87 -42.39 2.48
N CYS A 137 7.70 -42.51 1.17
CA CYS A 137 6.94 -41.56 0.37
C CYS A 137 5.44 -41.85 0.40
N THR A 138 4.75 -41.36 1.43
CA THR A 138 3.30 -41.53 1.63
C THR A 138 2.57 -40.19 1.65
N THR A 139 1.26 -40.19 1.40
CA THR A 139 0.40 -39.04 1.70
C THR A 139 0.31 -38.84 3.23
N PRO A 140 0.54 -37.63 3.75
CA PRO A 140 0.46 -37.36 5.19
C PRO A 140 -0.92 -37.63 5.78
N GLY A 141 -0.98 -38.18 7.00
CA GLY A 141 -2.24 -38.57 7.64
C GLY A 141 -3.23 -37.43 7.87
N PHE A 142 -2.78 -36.18 8.00
CA PHE A 142 -3.68 -35.03 8.12
C PHE A 142 -4.43 -34.74 6.82
N ILE A 143 -3.86 -35.06 5.64
CA ILE A 143 -4.58 -34.90 4.36
C ILE A 143 -5.80 -35.81 4.36
N ARG A 144 -5.62 -37.07 4.76
CA ARG A 144 -6.72 -38.02 4.91
C ARG A 144 -7.78 -37.50 5.88
N ALA A 145 -7.37 -37.00 7.05
CA ALA A 145 -8.30 -36.42 8.03
C ALA A 145 -9.08 -35.20 7.52
N ILE A 146 -8.55 -34.46 6.54
CA ILE A 146 -9.24 -33.35 5.88
C ILE A 146 -10.23 -33.89 4.84
N LEU A 147 -9.79 -34.81 3.99
CA LEU A 147 -10.62 -35.33 2.88
C LEU A 147 -11.75 -36.25 3.35
N GLU A 148 -11.57 -36.94 4.49
CA GLU A 148 -12.61 -37.80 5.10
C GLU A 148 -13.54 -37.02 6.04
N ASN A 149 -13.39 -35.69 6.17
CA ASN A 149 -14.26 -34.87 7.00
C ASN A 149 -15.60 -34.63 6.27
N ASP A 150 -16.67 -35.22 6.80
CA ASP A 150 -18.04 -35.13 6.28
C ASP A 150 -18.61 -33.70 6.25
N ARG A 151 -18.00 -32.76 6.99
CA ARG A 151 -18.36 -31.34 6.98
C ARG A 151 -17.66 -30.55 5.87
N LEU A 152 -16.71 -31.16 5.16
CA LEU A 152 -15.92 -30.50 4.14
C LEU A 152 -16.10 -31.16 2.77
N ALA A 153 -16.51 -30.36 1.80
CA ALA A 153 -16.36 -30.68 0.38
C ALA A 153 -15.01 -30.11 -0.09
N CYS A 154 -14.09 -30.98 -0.46
CA CYS A 154 -12.80 -30.59 -1.01
C CYS A 154 -12.80 -30.76 -2.53
N THR A 155 -12.38 -29.74 -3.26
CA THR A 155 -12.33 -29.77 -4.73
C THR A 155 -11.04 -29.20 -5.27
N SER A 156 -10.61 -29.65 -6.44
CA SER A 156 -9.54 -29.04 -7.21
C SER A 156 -9.92 -29.00 -8.67
N SER A 157 -9.76 -27.85 -9.32
CA SER A 157 -10.19 -27.66 -10.73
C SER A 157 -11.67 -28.07 -10.93
N GLY A 158 -12.55 -27.69 -10.00
CA GLY A 158 -13.98 -28.01 -10.04
C GLY A 158 -14.36 -29.48 -9.81
N ARG A 159 -13.40 -30.37 -9.50
CA ARG A 159 -13.64 -31.80 -9.26
C ARG A 159 -13.38 -32.16 -7.80
N ALA A 160 -14.16 -33.07 -7.25
CA ALA A 160 -13.89 -33.64 -5.93
C ALA A 160 -12.50 -34.28 -5.89
N VAL A 161 -11.71 -33.94 -4.86
CA VAL A 161 -10.42 -34.58 -4.65
C VAL A 161 -10.60 -35.93 -3.95
N SER A 162 -9.76 -36.90 -4.30
CA SER A 162 -9.78 -38.25 -3.72
C SER A 162 -8.36 -38.75 -3.51
N LEU A 163 -8.20 -39.68 -2.56
CA LEU A 163 -6.96 -40.45 -2.38
C LEU A 163 -6.92 -41.71 -3.24
N ASP A 164 -8.06 -42.08 -3.83
CA ASP A 164 -8.21 -43.27 -4.65
C ASP A 164 -8.15 -42.92 -6.14
N PRO A 165 -7.57 -43.81 -6.96
CA PRO A 165 -7.60 -43.64 -8.40
C PRO A 165 -9.03 -43.83 -8.93
N ARG A 166 -9.38 -43.13 -10.01
CA ARG A 166 -10.70 -43.21 -10.64
C ARG A 166 -10.65 -44.14 -11.85
N GLU A 167 -11.50 -45.15 -11.83
CA GLU A 167 -11.70 -46.02 -12.98
C GLU A 167 -12.58 -45.32 -14.04
N LEU A 168 -12.18 -45.41 -15.30
CA LEU A 168 -12.92 -44.94 -16.47
C LEU A 168 -13.50 -46.12 -17.24
N ARG A 169 -14.72 -45.98 -17.74
CA ARG A 169 -15.43 -46.96 -18.58
C ARG A 169 -15.78 -46.37 -19.93
N VAL A 170 -16.14 -47.22 -20.88
CA VAL A 170 -16.63 -46.76 -22.19
C VAL A 170 -17.77 -45.74 -22.02
N GLY A 171 -17.66 -44.62 -22.73
CA GLY A 171 -18.55 -43.45 -22.62
C GLY A 171 -17.98 -42.31 -21.77
N ASP A 172 -16.99 -42.58 -20.92
CA ASP A 172 -16.39 -41.56 -20.05
C ASP A 172 -15.33 -40.70 -20.76
N PHE A 173 -14.85 -41.12 -21.96
CA PHE A 173 -13.71 -40.46 -22.60
C PHE A 173 -13.94 -38.97 -22.83
N LYS A 174 -15.14 -38.57 -23.24
CA LYS A 174 -15.47 -37.15 -23.47
C LYS A 174 -15.28 -36.32 -22.20
N ALA A 175 -15.87 -36.75 -21.09
CA ALA A 175 -15.78 -36.05 -19.80
C ALA A 175 -14.36 -36.08 -19.23
N PHE A 176 -13.63 -37.17 -19.43
CA PHE A 176 -12.21 -37.26 -19.12
C PHE A 176 -11.39 -36.26 -19.94
N TRP A 177 -11.63 -36.18 -21.25
CA TRP A 177 -10.90 -35.29 -22.15
C TRP A 177 -11.20 -33.81 -21.87
N GLU A 178 -12.46 -33.47 -21.56
CA GLU A 178 -12.84 -32.12 -21.10
C GLU A 178 -12.03 -31.70 -19.87
N LEU A 179 -11.83 -32.61 -18.90
CA LEU A 179 -10.92 -32.37 -17.78
C LEU A 179 -9.46 -32.28 -18.25
N VAL A 180 -9.02 -33.16 -19.16
CA VAL A 180 -7.64 -33.20 -19.67
C VAL A 180 -7.26 -31.89 -20.38
N ALA A 181 -8.19 -31.29 -21.11
CA ALA A 181 -8.01 -30.11 -21.95
C ALA A 181 -8.38 -28.78 -21.26
N ASP A 182 -8.94 -28.80 -20.06
CA ASP A 182 -9.31 -27.59 -19.31
C ASP A 182 -8.09 -26.71 -19.00
N GLU A 183 -8.02 -25.54 -19.65
CA GLU A 183 -6.93 -24.57 -19.50
C GLU A 183 -6.85 -23.95 -18.10
N ALA A 184 -7.96 -23.96 -17.35
CA ALA A 184 -8.00 -23.49 -15.97
C ALA A 184 -7.56 -24.56 -14.96
N ARG A 185 -7.29 -25.80 -15.40
CA ARG A 185 -6.93 -26.90 -14.50
C ARG A 185 -5.57 -26.69 -13.85
N GLU A 186 -5.55 -26.55 -12.53
CA GLU A 186 -4.32 -26.34 -11.74
C GLU A 186 -3.71 -27.63 -11.21
N THR A 187 -4.42 -28.75 -11.31
CA THR A 187 -3.97 -30.06 -10.84
C THR A 187 -3.62 -30.98 -12.00
N PRO A 188 -2.44 -31.61 -12.02
CA PRO A 188 -2.06 -32.52 -13.10
C PRO A 188 -2.94 -33.77 -13.11
N VAL A 189 -3.12 -34.34 -14.29
CA VAL A 189 -3.88 -35.59 -14.49
C VAL A 189 -2.90 -36.68 -14.90
N ILE A 190 -2.99 -37.85 -14.28
CA ILE A 190 -2.21 -39.03 -14.62
C ILE A 190 -3.19 -40.08 -15.11
N TYR A 191 -2.95 -40.61 -16.31
CA TYR A 191 -3.68 -41.76 -16.81
C TYR A 191 -2.74 -42.96 -16.95
N VAL A 192 -3.13 -44.06 -16.30
CA VAL A 192 -2.42 -45.35 -16.32
C VAL A 192 -3.19 -46.27 -17.26
N SER A 193 -2.62 -46.53 -18.43
CA SER A 193 -3.25 -47.37 -19.45
C SER A 193 -3.00 -48.85 -19.15
N PRO A 194 -4.00 -49.74 -19.32
CA PRO A 194 -3.78 -51.17 -19.21
C PRO A 194 -3.05 -51.71 -20.45
N ARG A 195 -2.36 -52.83 -20.27
CA ARG A 195 -2.08 -53.80 -21.34
C ARG A 195 -3.01 -54.98 -21.15
N PHE A 196 -3.48 -55.58 -22.23
CA PHE A 196 -4.35 -56.75 -22.15
C PHE A 196 -3.59 -58.03 -22.49
N ASP A 197 -3.70 -59.02 -21.62
CA ASP A 197 -3.25 -60.40 -21.84
C ASP A 197 -4.51 -61.28 -21.90
N GLY A 198 -4.99 -61.59 -23.10
CA GLY A 198 -6.37 -62.09 -23.27
C GLY A 198 -7.39 -61.05 -22.76
N ASP A 199 -8.30 -61.46 -21.89
CA ASP A 199 -9.30 -60.57 -21.27
C ASP A 199 -8.80 -59.89 -19.98
N GLU A 200 -7.60 -60.22 -19.50
CA GLU A 200 -7.06 -59.68 -18.26
C GLU A 200 -6.32 -58.35 -18.51
N ALA A 201 -6.74 -57.29 -17.81
CA ALA A 201 -6.03 -56.02 -17.79
C ALA A 201 -4.87 -56.07 -16.80
N ARG A 202 -3.66 -55.75 -17.27
CA ARG A 202 -2.44 -55.63 -16.46
C ARG A 202 -1.86 -54.23 -16.56
N PHE A 203 -1.24 -53.77 -15.48
CA PHE A 203 -0.59 -52.45 -15.42
C PHE A 203 0.90 -52.59 -15.15
N ALA A 204 1.70 -51.68 -15.71
CA ALA A 204 3.14 -51.61 -15.42
C ALA A 204 3.42 -51.09 -13.98
N VAL A 205 2.46 -50.34 -13.44
CA VAL A 205 2.45 -49.76 -12.10
C VAL A 205 1.01 -49.73 -11.61
N ALA A 206 0.78 -50.10 -10.36
CA ALA A 206 -0.55 -50.10 -9.77
C ALA A 206 -1.06 -48.65 -9.62
N PRO A 207 -2.24 -48.30 -10.19
CA PRO A 207 -2.83 -46.97 -10.05
C PRO A 207 -3.00 -46.53 -8.59
N GLN A 208 -3.31 -47.48 -7.70
CA GLN A 208 -3.50 -47.26 -6.27
C GLN A 208 -2.21 -46.79 -5.59
N ARG A 209 -1.05 -47.29 -6.02
CA ARG A 209 0.24 -46.87 -5.44
C ARG A 209 0.62 -45.45 -5.86
N ILE A 210 0.31 -45.06 -7.09
CA ILE A 210 0.46 -43.67 -7.54
C ILE A 210 -0.47 -42.75 -6.73
N ALA A 211 -1.75 -43.11 -6.62
CA ALA A 211 -2.74 -42.30 -5.90
C ALA A 211 -2.38 -42.14 -4.40
N ALA A 212 -1.96 -43.22 -3.74
CA ALA A 212 -1.55 -43.19 -2.33
C ALA A 212 -0.25 -42.38 -2.06
N SER A 213 0.57 -42.15 -3.08
CA SER A 213 1.79 -41.36 -2.99
C SER A 213 1.57 -39.88 -3.34
N LEU A 214 0.60 -39.58 -4.19
CA LEU A 214 0.40 -38.25 -4.75
C LEU A 214 -0.86 -37.54 -4.29
N GLY A 215 -1.93 -38.24 -3.92
CA GLY A 215 -3.23 -37.61 -3.74
C GLY A 215 -3.18 -36.54 -2.65
N PRO A 216 -3.85 -35.37 -2.77
CA PRO A 216 -4.55 -34.78 -3.94
C PRO A 216 -3.68 -33.87 -4.85
N SER A 217 -2.36 -34.02 -4.84
CA SER A 217 -1.43 -33.25 -5.70
C SER A 217 -1.54 -33.63 -7.20
N ALA A 218 -2.26 -34.70 -7.54
CA ALA A 218 -2.58 -35.14 -8.90
C ALA A 218 -3.86 -35.96 -8.92
N PHE A 219 -4.64 -35.89 -10.01
CA PHE A 219 -5.72 -36.84 -10.26
C PHE A 219 -5.18 -38.08 -10.96
N VAL A 220 -5.49 -39.27 -10.44
CA VAL A 220 -5.06 -40.54 -11.05
C VAL A 220 -6.27 -41.24 -11.64
N PHE A 221 -6.19 -41.56 -12.93
CA PHE A 221 -7.19 -42.30 -13.67
C PHE A 221 -6.58 -43.57 -14.25
N PHE A 222 -7.42 -44.58 -14.44
CA PHE A 222 -7.08 -45.81 -15.12
C PHE A 222 -8.34 -46.39 -15.76
N SER A 223 -8.18 -47.39 -16.61
CA SER A 223 -9.30 -48.20 -17.09
C SER A 223 -8.88 -49.66 -17.16
N GLN A 224 -9.81 -50.56 -16.89
CA GLN A 224 -9.66 -51.99 -17.19
C GLN A 224 -10.51 -52.40 -18.40
N ASP A 225 -11.27 -51.46 -18.97
CA ASP A 225 -12.21 -51.70 -20.06
C ASP A 225 -11.51 -51.54 -21.41
N ARG A 226 -11.45 -52.64 -22.19
CA ARG A 226 -10.89 -52.64 -23.54
C ARG A 226 -11.66 -51.70 -24.47
N ALA A 227 -12.98 -51.58 -24.29
CA ALA A 227 -13.81 -50.69 -25.10
C ALA A 227 -13.49 -49.22 -24.82
N PHE A 228 -13.17 -48.85 -23.57
CA PHE A 228 -12.68 -47.50 -23.26
C PHE A 228 -11.36 -47.17 -23.96
N VAL A 229 -10.41 -48.11 -24.00
CA VAL A 229 -9.12 -47.89 -24.68
C VAL A 229 -9.33 -47.67 -26.19
N GLN A 230 -10.27 -48.40 -26.80
CA GLN A 230 -10.66 -48.21 -28.20
C GLN A 230 -11.35 -46.86 -28.42
N GLU A 231 -12.27 -46.47 -27.53
CA GLU A 231 -12.94 -45.16 -27.53
C GLU A 231 -11.91 -44.03 -27.47
N MET A 232 -10.96 -44.09 -26.54
CA MET A 232 -9.88 -43.12 -26.40
C MET A 232 -9.06 -43.02 -27.70
N GLY A 233 -8.71 -44.17 -28.31
CA GLY A 233 -7.97 -44.19 -29.57
C GLY A 233 -8.75 -43.59 -30.75
N ALA A 234 -10.07 -43.77 -30.77
CA ALA A 234 -10.93 -43.27 -31.85
C ALA A 234 -11.27 -41.78 -31.72
N LEU A 235 -11.40 -41.28 -30.48
CA LEU A 235 -11.94 -39.94 -30.21
C LEU A 235 -10.88 -38.91 -29.81
N ILE A 236 -9.64 -39.31 -29.54
CA ILE A 236 -8.61 -38.35 -29.13
C ILE A 236 -8.32 -37.33 -30.25
N PRO A 237 -8.40 -36.01 -29.97
CA PRO A 237 -8.18 -35.00 -31.00
C PRO A 237 -6.76 -34.99 -31.55
N ASP A 238 -5.79 -35.45 -30.76
CA ASP A 238 -4.38 -35.46 -31.10
C ASP A 238 -3.71 -36.77 -30.66
N LEU A 239 -3.30 -37.57 -31.64
CA LEU A 239 -2.62 -38.84 -31.40
C LEU A 239 -1.32 -38.71 -30.61
N ALA A 240 -0.68 -37.54 -30.59
CA ALA A 240 0.52 -37.30 -29.78
C ALA A 240 0.22 -37.31 -28.27
N LEU A 241 -1.04 -37.12 -27.87
CA LEU A 241 -1.52 -37.09 -26.48
C LEU A 241 -2.12 -38.43 -26.00
N ARG A 242 -2.07 -39.47 -26.85
CA ARG A 242 -2.62 -40.80 -26.52
C ARG A 242 -1.83 -41.53 -25.43
N CYS A 243 -2.51 -42.41 -24.72
CA CYS A 243 -1.91 -43.26 -23.69
C CYS A 243 -2.50 -44.69 -23.74
N ASP A 244 -1.81 -45.60 -24.43
CA ASP A 244 -2.25 -46.96 -24.73
C ASP A 244 -1.20 -48.02 -24.35
N GLY A 245 -1.59 -49.30 -24.35
CA GLY A 245 -0.63 -50.42 -24.31
C GLY A 245 0.22 -50.53 -23.04
N GLY A 246 -0.34 -50.27 -21.85
CA GLY A 246 0.39 -50.37 -20.58
C GLY A 246 1.20 -49.13 -20.20
N THR A 247 1.10 -48.06 -20.99
CA THR A 247 1.87 -46.82 -20.79
C THR A 247 1.26 -45.92 -19.72
N VAL A 248 2.03 -44.95 -19.24
CA VAL A 248 1.56 -43.92 -18.32
C VAL A 248 1.77 -42.53 -18.93
N ARG A 249 0.75 -41.68 -18.84
CA ARG A 249 0.85 -40.28 -19.28
C ARG A 249 0.49 -39.32 -18.16
N VAL A 250 1.31 -38.30 -18.00
CA VAL A 250 1.10 -37.17 -17.08
C VAL A 250 0.72 -35.96 -17.92
N TYR A 251 -0.52 -35.52 -17.81
CA TYR A 251 -1.00 -34.28 -18.41
C TYR A 251 -0.71 -33.11 -17.47
N ALA A 252 0.12 -32.17 -17.94
CA ALA A 252 0.55 -31.00 -17.17
C ALA A 252 -0.60 -30.04 -16.84
N THR A 253 -0.41 -29.21 -15.81
CA THR A 253 -1.36 -28.17 -15.39
C THR A 253 -1.46 -27.06 -16.43
N ARG A 254 -2.60 -26.36 -16.47
CA ARG A 254 -2.90 -25.25 -17.39
C ARG A 254 -2.47 -25.59 -18.83
N PRO A 255 -3.07 -26.64 -19.42
CA PRO A 255 -2.77 -27.06 -20.79
C PRO A 255 -3.13 -25.95 -21.77
N ARG A 256 -2.41 -25.92 -22.90
CA ARG A 256 -2.68 -25.07 -24.05
C ARG A 256 -2.76 -25.96 -25.28
N MET A 257 -3.85 -26.72 -25.39
CA MET A 257 -3.99 -27.78 -26.40
C MET A 257 -3.95 -27.24 -27.84
N ALA A 258 -4.24 -25.95 -28.05
CA ALA A 258 -4.12 -25.28 -29.35
C ALA A 258 -2.65 -24.99 -29.75
N ASP A 259 -1.72 -24.93 -28.79
CA ASP A 259 -0.30 -24.75 -29.06
C ASP A 259 0.38 -26.11 -29.23
N GLY A 260 0.78 -26.44 -30.46
CA GLY A 260 1.48 -27.70 -30.76
C GLY A 260 2.79 -27.91 -29.97
N ARG A 261 3.36 -26.86 -29.38
CA ARG A 261 4.55 -26.98 -28.49
C ARG A 261 4.18 -27.48 -27.09
N ASP A 262 2.94 -27.29 -26.64
CA ASP A 262 2.47 -27.69 -25.31
C ASP A 262 2.52 -29.22 -25.12
N ARG A 263 2.42 -29.97 -26.23
CA ARG A 263 2.60 -31.43 -26.31
C ARG A 263 3.79 -31.95 -25.50
N ALA A 264 4.91 -31.23 -25.51
CA ALA A 264 6.14 -31.66 -24.84
C ALA A 264 6.05 -31.61 -23.29
N ARG A 265 5.11 -30.83 -22.73
CA ARG A 265 4.87 -30.76 -21.27
C ARG A 265 4.11 -31.98 -20.75
N HIS A 266 3.35 -32.66 -21.62
CA HIS A 266 2.58 -33.86 -21.25
C HIS A 266 3.46 -35.11 -21.31
N ARG A 267 4.14 -35.41 -20.20
CA ARG A 267 5.14 -36.48 -20.13
C ARG A 267 4.51 -37.85 -20.38
N PHE A 268 5.17 -38.64 -21.21
CA PHE A 268 4.78 -40.00 -21.59
C PHE A 268 5.87 -40.99 -21.16
N PHE A 269 5.46 -42.12 -20.58
CA PHE A 269 6.34 -43.17 -20.08
C PHE A 269 5.95 -44.52 -20.68
N LEU A 270 6.94 -45.20 -21.26
CA LEU A 270 6.74 -46.51 -21.88
C LEU A 270 6.73 -47.60 -20.82
N THR A 271 5.92 -48.64 -21.04
CA THR A 271 5.83 -49.85 -20.21
C THR A 271 7.22 -50.42 -19.86
N ARG A 272 8.08 -50.58 -20.88
CA ARG A 272 9.45 -51.11 -20.70
C ARG A 272 10.32 -50.24 -19.79
N ASP A 273 10.12 -48.92 -19.81
CA ASP A 273 10.93 -47.98 -19.02
C ASP A 273 10.48 -48.01 -17.55
N ILE A 274 9.17 -48.16 -17.32
CA ILE A 274 8.59 -48.34 -15.99
C ILE A 274 9.05 -49.68 -15.39
N GLU A 275 8.98 -50.77 -16.16
CA GLU A 275 9.40 -52.11 -15.72
C GLU A 275 10.90 -52.17 -15.45
N ALA A 276 11.74 -51.54 -16.28
CA ALA A 276 13.18 -51.48 -16.06
C ALA A 276 13.57 -50.63 -14.84
N MET A 277 12.82 -49.56 -14.55
CA MET A 277 13.00 -48.72 -13.37
C MET A 277 12.51 -49.41 -12.09
N GLY A 278 11.48 -50.23 -12.20
CA GLY A 278 10.76 -50.78 -11.06
C GLY A 278 9.69 -49.81 -10.54
N GLU A 279 8.63 -50.39 -9.98
CA GLU A 279 7.44 -49.65 -9.58
C GLU A 279 7.72 -48.58 -8.52
N ASP A 280 8.55 -48.91 -7.52
CA ASP A 280 8.88 -48.03 -6.39
C ASP A 280 9.57 -46.75 -6.87
N ASP A 281 10.59 -46.90 -7.71
CA ASP A 281 11.37 -45.78 -8.25
C ASP A 281 10.55 -44.94 -9.23
N PHE A 282 9.64 -45.56 -9.99
CA PHE A 282 8.70 -44.81 -10.84
C PHE A 282 7.74 -43.93 -10.02
N VAL A 283 7.17 -44.48 -8.94
CA VAL A 283 6.30 -43.72 -8.02
C VAL A 283 7.09 -42.60 -7.34
N LEU A 284 8.35 -42.84 -6.96
CA LEU A 284 9.25 -41.81 -6.41
C LEU A 284 9.54 -40.69 -7.41
N LEU A 285 9.75 -41.03 -8.69
CA LEU A 285 9.93 -40.06 -9.76
C LEU A 285 8.73 -39.13 -9.88
N LEU A 286 7.52 -39.68 -9.92
CA LEU A 286 6.29 -38.89 -9.98
C LEU A 286 6.12 -38.03 -8.74
N ARG A 287 6.39 -38.57 -7.55
CA ARG A 287 6.31 -37.82 -6.30
C ARG A 287 7.27 -36.65 -6.25
N ARG A 288 8.51 -36.86 -6.68
CA ARG A 288 9.52 -35.79 -6.74
C ARG A 288 9.05 -34.65 -7.63
N ALA A 289 8.46 -34.98 -8.77
CA ALA A 289 8.01 -33.99 -9.74
C ALA A 289 6.71 -33.25 -9.32
N LEU A 290 5.75 -33.96 -8.70
CA LEU A 290 4.39 -33.44 -8.53
C LEU A 290 4.02 -33.07 -7.08
N ALA A 291 4.69 -33.66 -6.10
CA ALA A 291 4.38 -33.50 -4.67
C ALA A 291 5.58 -33.02 -3.83
N GLN A 292 6.77 -32.81 -4.42
CA GLN A 292 7.96 -32.28 -3.73
C GLN A 292 8.56 -31.05 -4.43
N ASP A 293 7.74 -30.32 -5.20
CA ASP A 293 8.17 -29.10 -5.87
C ASP A 293 8.37 -27.96 -4.86
N VAL A 294 9.59 -27.45 -4.77
CA VAL A 294 10.00 -26.40 -3.83
C VAL A 294 9.42 -25.04 -4.23
N HIS A 295 9.16 -24.80 -5.52
CA HIS A 295 8.58 -23.54 -6.00
C HIS A 295 7.18 -23.30 -5.43
N PHE A 296 6.52 -24.35 -4.95
CA PHE A 296 5.26 -24.23 -4.22
C PHE A 296 5.32 -23.24 -3.04
N TYR A 297 6.50 -23.08 -2.41
CA TYR A 297 6.68 -22.12 -1.33
C TYR A 297 6.70 -20.65 -1.77
N GLU A 298 6.96 -20.38 -3.05
CA GLU A 298 6.96 -19.02 -3.59
C GLU A 298 5.53 -18.48 -3.66
N ASP A 299 4.57 -19.35 -4.01
CA ASP A 299 3.15 -19.01 -4.12
C ASP A 299 2.40 -19.12 -2.79
N MET A 300 2.86 -19.98 -1.87
CA MET A 300 2.18 -20.24 -0.60
C MET A 300 2.36 -19.10 0.43
N MET A 301 1.24 -18.52 0.89
CA MET A 301 1.20 -17.45 1.90
C MET A 301 1.46 -17.97 3.33
N ARG A 302 2.71 -18.35 3.62
CA ARG A 302 3.15 -18.87 4.93
C ARG A 302 2.94 -17.87 6.08
N ALA A 303 3.00 -18.36 7.31
CA ALA A 303 2.81 -17.56 8.52
C ALA A 303 3.62 -16.25 8.56
N ASP A 304 4.88 -16.26 8.11
CA ASP A 304 5.68 -15.03 8.06
C ASP A 304 5.20 -14.03 7.00
N ALA A 305 4.69 -14.52 5.86
CA ALA A 305 4.09 -13.68 4.82
C ALA A 305 2.76 -13.08 5.31
N VAL A 306 1.91 -13.88 5.97
CA VAL A 306 0.67 -13.40 6.61
C VAL A 306 0.96 -12.34 7.67
N LYS A 307 1.96 -12.58 8.53
CA LYS A 307 2.41 -11.61 9.53
C LYS A 307 2.89 -10.30 8.90
N ARG A 308 3.72 -10.37 7.85
CA ARG A 308 4.18 -9.18 7.11
C ARG A 308 3.02 -8.43 6.48
N ARG A 309 2.07 -9.15 5.87
CA ARG A 309 0.88 -8.57 5.23
C ARG A 309 -0.03 -7.87 6.25
N ARG A 310 -0.29 -8.49 7.39
CA ARG A 310 -1.00 -7.85 8.51
C ARG A 310 -0.27 -6.57 8.96
N GLY A 311 1.05 -6.65 9.15
CA GLY A 311 1.86 -5.49 9.54
C GLY A 311 1.74 -4.33 8.56
N ARG A 312 1.77 -4.62 7.25
CA ARG A 312 1.57 -3.64 6.19
C ARG A 312 0.18 -2.99 6.26
N LEU A 313 -0.89 -3.78 6.40
CA LEU A 313 -2.25 -3.25 6.49
C LEU A 313 -2.45 -2.37 7.73
N VAL A 314 -1.90 -2.78 8.88
CA VAL A 314 -1.93 -1.97 10.11
C VAL A 314 -1.20 -0.64 9.90
N PHE A 315 -0.04 -0.68 9.26
CA PHE A 315 0.73 0.53 8.94
C PHE A 315 -0.03 1.45 7.98
N GLU A 316 -0.57 0.92 6.88
CA GLU A 316 -1.36 1.69 5.90
C GLU A 316 -2.59 2.34 6.55
N ARG A 317 -3.28 1.61 7.44
CA ARG A 317 -4.40 2.16 8.22
C ARG A 317 -3.95 3.29 9.14
N GLN A 318 -2.85 3.13 9.87
CA GLN A 318 -2.32 4.18 10.75
C GLN A 318 -1.90 5.43 9.97
N VAL A 319 -1.28 5.28 8.79
CA VAL A 319 -0.94 6.40 7.93
C VAL A 319 -2.20 7.10 7.43
N ARG A 320 -3.21 6.36 6.97
CA ARG A 320 -4.48 6.92 6.54
C ARG A 320 -5.20 7.67 7.67
N ASP A 321 -5.25 7.09 8.87
CA ASP A 321 -5.89 7.71 10.04
C ASP A 321 -5.17 9.01 10.45
N ARG A 322 -3.83 9.05 10.38
CA ARG A 322 -3.06 10.28 10.60
C ARG A 322 -3.34 11.33 9.53
N SER A 323 -3.31 10.96 8.25
CA SER A 323 -3.62 11.88 7.15
C SER A 323 -5.04 12.45 7.27
N LEU A 324 -6.01 11.64 7.71
CA LEU A 324 -7.37 12.12 8.00
C LEU A 324 -7.38 13.10 9.17
N SER A 325 -6.68 12.80 10.26
CA SER A 325 -6.54 13.71 11.41
C SER A 325 -5.91 15.05 11.02
N ASP A 326 -4.86 15.04 10.21
CA ASP A 326 -4.21 16.25 9.72
C ASP A 326 -5.15 17.06 8.81
N ALA A 327 -5.93 16.39 7.96
CA ALA A 327 -6.95 17.03 7.13
C ALA A 327 -8.06 17.68 7.97
N PHE A 328 -8.53 17.01 9.04
CA PHE A 328 -9.50 17.60 9.97
C PHE A 328 -8.94 18.84 10.68
N ALA A 329 -7.70 18.79 11.16
CA ALA A 329 -7.06 19.95 11.80
C ALA A 329 -6.91 21.15 10.85
N LEU A 330 -6.65 20.90 9.55
CA LEU A 330 -6.60 21.96 8.53
C LEU A 330 -7.98 22.59 8.28
N VAL A 331 -9.05 21.78 8.25
CA VAL A 331 -10.42 22.27 8.10
C VAL A 331 -10.83 23.11 9.31
N GLU A 332 -10.57 22.62 10.52
CA GLU A 332 -10.87 23.36 11.76
C GLU A 332 -10.14 24.71 11.81
N LYS A 333 -8.86 24.74 11.41
CA LYS A 333 -8.12 26.00 11.29
C LYS A 333 -8.73 26.93 10.25
N ALA A 334 -9.11 26.43 9.07
CA ALA A 334 -9.71 27.24 8.03
C ALA A 334 -11.09 27.80 8.45
N GLU A 335 -11.88 27.03 9.21
CA GLU A 335 -13.13 27.51 9.79
C GLU A 335 -12.89 28.59 10.86
N GLY A 336 -11.87 28.43 11.70
CA GLY A 336 -11.43 29.46 12.65
C GLY A 336 -11.00 30.75 11.96
N ASP A 337 -10.12 30.64 10.95
CA ASP A 337 -9.66 31.79 10.16
C ASP A 337 -10.84 32.47 9.45
N ARG A 338 -11.81 31.71 8.93
CA ARG A 338 -13.05 32.26 8.34
C ARG A 338 -13.88 33.04 9.36
N MET A 339 -14.09 32.50 10.57
CA MET A 339 -14.83 33.23 11.62
C MET A 339 -14.14 34.54 11.98
N THR A 340 -12.81 34.54 12.14
CA THR A 340 -12.07 35.78 12.43
C THR A 340 -12.15 36.80 11.28
N ALA A 341 -12.18 36.34 10.03
CA ALA A 341 -12.36 37.20 8.87
C ALA A 341 -13.78 37.79 8.81
N GLU A 342 -14.80 37.01 9.17
CA GLU A 342 -16.20 37.46 9.26
C GLU A 342 -16.38 38.53 10.33
N GLU A 343 -15.82 38.32 11.53
CA GLU A 343 -15.82 39.33 12.60
C GLU A 343 -15.14 40.64 12.13
N LEU A 344 -13.96 40.55 11.49
CA LEU A 344 -13.27 41.73 10.97
C LEU A 344 -14.08 42.44 9.87
N MET A 345 -14.78 41.69 9.01
CA MET A 345 -15.65 42.27 7.99
C MET A 345 -16.84 43.01 8.61
N GLU A 346 -17.44 42.48 9.67
CA GLU A 346 -18.51 43.16 10.41
C GLU A 346 -18.01 44.44 11.08
N ASP A 347 -16.84 44.40 11.75
CA ASP A 347 -16.22 45.58 12.36
C ASP A 347 -15.94 46.68 11.33
N LEU A 348 -15.35 46.32 10.18
CA LEU A 348 -15.09 47.25 9.07
C LEU A 348 -16.39 47.79 8.46
N SER A 349 -17.45 46.98 8.39
CA SER A 349 -18.77 47.44 7.95
C SER A 349 -19.33 48.49 8.89
N GLN A 350 -19.25 48.25 10.21
CA GLN A 350 -19.69 49.22 11.22
C GLN A 350 -18.88 50.52 11.17
N GLU A 351 -17.57 50.43 10.99
CA GLU A 351 -16.71 51.61 10.86
C GLU A 351 -17.04 52.41 9.59
N ASN A 352 -17.27 51.75 8.45
CA ASN A 352 -17.71 52.41 7.22
C ASN A 352 -19.03 53.15 7.41
N GLU A 353 -20.04 52.52 8.04
CA GLU A 353 -21.31 53.20 8.35
C GLU A 353 -21.11 54.43 9.23
N GLN A 354 -20.21 54.37 10.22
CA GLN A 354 -19.90 55.52 11.06
C GLN A 354 -19.22 56.64 10.27
N LEU A 355 -18.26 56.30 9.39
CA LEU A 355 -17.57 57.27 8.54
C LEU A 355 -18.52 57.92 7.52
N GLU A 356 -19.47 57.16 6.96
CA GLU A 356 -20.51 57.69 6.07
C GLU A 356 -21.39 58.71 6.82
N ARG A 357 -21.86 58.38 8.03
CA ARG A 357 -22.64 59.32 8.86
C ARG A 357 -21.85 60.61 9.13
N ARG A 358 -20.57 60.51 9.50
CA ARG A 358 -19.71 61.69 9.72
C ARG A 358 -19.49 62.50 8.45
N CYS A 359 -19.32 61.84 7.31
CA CYS A 359 -19.22 62.51 6.01
C CYS A 359 -20.49 63.32 5.71
N ASP A 360 -21.67 62.77 5.98
CA ASP A 360 -22.94 63.44 5.72
C ASP A 360 -23.20 64.59 6.70
N GLU A 361 -22.84 64.44 7.97
CA GLU A 361 -22.84 65.54 8.95
C GLU A 361 -21.93 66.70 8.52
N LEU A 362 -20.70 66.40 8.09
CA LEU A 362 -19.76 67.41 7.61
C LEU A 362 -20.24 68.10 6.33
N LYS A 363 -20.85 67.35 5.39
CA LYS A 363 -21.46 67.94 4.19
C LYS A 363 -22.62 68.88 4.56
N ALA A 364 -23.47 68.49 5.50
CA ALA A 364 -24.56 69.35 5.97
C ALA A 364 -24.02 70.62 6.67
N ALA A 365 -22.98 70.48 7.50
CA ALA A 365 -22.31 71.61 8.13
C ALA A 365 -21.66 72.56 7.12
N LEU A 366 -20.98 72.02 6.10
CA LEU A 366 -20.43 72.78 4.98
C LEU A 366 -21.52 73.52 4.22
N TYR A 367 -22.65 72.86 3.93
CA TYR A 367 -23.77 73.50 3.24
C TYR A 367 -24.32 74.70 4.03
N VAL A 368 -24.49 74.55 5.35
CA VAL A 368 -24.94 75.65 6.23
C VAL A 368 -23.90 76.77 6.32
N ALA A 369 -22.62 76.43 6.43
CA ALA A 369 -21.54 77.41 6.48
C ALA A 369 -21.43 78.20 5.16
N ASN A 370 -21.57 77.51 4.02
CA ASN A 370 -21.55 78.12 2.70
C ASN A 370 -22.76 79.05 2.49
N ALA A 371 -23.96 78.63 2.89
CA ALA A 371 -25.15 79.48 2.86
C ALA A 371 -25.01 80.72 3.77
N LYS A 372 -24.33 80.61 4.92
CA LYS A 372 -24.00 81.77 5.77
C LYS A 372 -22.97 82.68 5.13
N ALA A 373 -21.95 82.13 4.47
CA ALA A 373 -20.95 82.90 3.73
C ALA A 373 -21.62 83.69 2.58
N GLU A 374 -22.46 83.04 1.77
CA GLU A 374 -23.23 83.70 0.71
C GLU A 374 -24.18 84.79 1.26
N ALA A 375 -24.82 84.56 2.40
CA ALA A 375 -25.68 85.55 3.04
C ALA A 375 -24.89 86.77 3.54
N LEU A 376 -23.69 86.56 4.10
CA LEU A 376 -22.78 87.63 4.54
C LEU A 376 -22.19 88.39 3.36
N GLU A 377 -21.83 87.71 2.27
CA GLU A 377 -21.41 88.34 1.01
C GLU A 377 -22.55 89.17 0.40
N GLY A 378 -23.79 88.65 0.41
CA GLY A 378 -24.97 89.39 -0.01
C GLY A 378 -25.32 90.60 0.86
N GLN A 379 -25.02 90.54 2.17
CA GLN A 379 -25.16 91.68 3.09
C GLN A 379 -24.05 92.72 2.87
N ALA A 380 -22.81 92.29 2.63
CA ALA A 380 -21.70 93.16 2.26
C ALA A 380 -21.97 93.87 0.92
N ALA A 381 -22.57 93.17 -0.06
CA ALA A 381 -22.96 93.75 -1.35
C ALA A 381 -24.12 94.78 -1.25
N ARG A 382 -24.94 94.74 -0.20
CA ARG A 382 -26.06 95.69 0.01
C ARG A 382 -25.71 96.87 0.91
N ALA A 383 -24.56 96.85 1.59
CA ALA A 383 -24.21 97.83 2.63
C ALA A 383 -23.22 98.93 2.19
N GLY A 384 -22.86 99.07 0.90
CA GLY A 384 -21.91 100.11 0.50
C GLY A 384 -21.99 100.54 -0.97
N GLY A 385 -22.33 101.82 -1.19
CA GLY A 385 -22.03 102.54 -2.41
C GLY A 385 -20.61 103.13 -2.37
N ALA A 386 -19.95 103.13 -3.54
CA ALA A 386 -18.70 103.81 -3.92
C ALA A 386 -17.42 103.46 -3.13
N GLU A 387 -16.65 102.49 -3.65
CA GLU A 387 -15.36 102.73 -4.35
C GLU A 387 -14.85 101.41 -4.97
N PRO A 388 -14.09 101.49 -6.08
CA PRO A 388 -13.71 100.34 -6.90
C PRO A 388 -12.40 99.70 -6.41
N GLY A 389 -12.24 98.40 -6.66
CA GLY A 389 -10.92 97.75 -6.68
C GLY A 389 -10.72 96.60 -5.71
N VAL A 390 -11.52 95.52 -5.82
CA VAL A 390 -11.06 94.20 -5.37
C VAL A 390 -10.18 93.63 -6.49
N GLY A 391 -8.96 94.13 -6.54
CA GLY A 391 -7.97 93.80 -7.55
C GLY A 391 -6.56 94.13 -7.08
N ALA A 392 -6.21 93.75 -5.84
CA ALA A 392 -4.82 93.82 -5.36
C ALA A 392 -4.57 92.95 -4.10
N LEU A 393 -4.96 91.67 -4.08
CA LEU A 393 -4.14 90.67 -3.35
C LEU A 393 -2.95 90.33 -4.25
N GLY A 394 -2.05 91.30 -4.36
CA GLY A 394 -1.01 91.31 -5.36
C GLY A 394 0.08 92.28 -4.97
N ARG A 395 0.86 91.91 -3.95
CA ARG A 395 2.33 91.87 -3.97
C ARG A 395 2.84 91.71 -2.54
N PHE A 396 3.52 90.59 -2.30
CA PHE A 396 4.51 90.49 -1.25
C PHE A 396 5.88 90.64 -1.91
N PRO A 397 6.51 91.82 -1.95
CA PRO A 397 7.90 91.95 -2.35
C PRO A 397 8.70 92.45 -1.15
N LEU A 398 9.03 91.55 -0.23
CA LEU A 398 10.12 91.84 0.70
C LEU A 398 11.40 91.96 -0.14
N SER A 399 12.19 93.01 -0.01
CA SER A 399 13.52 93.02 -0.62
C SER A 399 14.36 91.90 0.01
N TYR A 400 15.42 91.43 -0.67
CA TYR A 400 16.33 90.44 -0.06
C TYR A 400 16.89 90.91 1.29
N ASP A 401 17.15 92.22 1.44
CA ASP A 401 17.57 92.81 2.71
C ASP A 401 16.49 92.71 3.79
N ALA A 402 15.22 92.94 3.44
CA ALA A 402 14.10 92.78 4.36
C ALA A 402 13.90 91.32 4.76
N VAL A 403 14.07 90.37 3.83
CA VAL A 403 14.04 88.93 4.14
C VAL A 403 15.18 88.57 5.09
N ALA A 404 16.42 89.00 4.81
CA ALA A 404 17.57 88.70 5.67
C ALA A 404 17.45 89.31 7.07
N LEU A 405 16.89 90.51 7.18
CA LEU A 405 16.57 91.14 8.47
C LEU A 405 15.56 90.33 9.26
N LEU A 406 14.43 89.95 8.65
CA LEU A 406 13.39 89.15 9.31
C LEU A 406 13.92 87.80 9.80
N PHE A 407 14.71 87.11 8.99
CA PHE A 407 15.30 85.83 9.38
C PHE A 407 16.33 85.98 10.50
N ARG A 408 17.11 87.08 10.51
CA ARG A 408 18.02 87.36 11.63
C ARG A 408 17.26 87.72 12.91
N GLU A 409 16.14 88.44 12.82
CA GLU A 409 15.33 88.80 13.99
C GLU A 409 14.61 87.59 14.59
N HIS A 410 14.01 86.73 13.76
CA HIS A 410 13.22 85.59 14.24
C HIS A 410 14.03 84.30 14.44
N TYR A 411 15.09 84.09 13.67
CA TYR A 411 15.91 82.87 13.70
C TYR A 411 17.40 83.19 13.94
N GLY A 412 17.73 84.30 14.61
CA GLY A 412 19.12 84.74 14.84
C GLY A 412 20.02 83.73 15.56
N GLU A 413 19.44 82.82 16.34
CA GLU A 413 20.16 81.70 16.97
C GLU A 413 20.53 80.56 15.98
N ARG A 414 19.94 80.57 14.77
CA ARG A 414 20.06 79.51 13.75
C ARG A 414 20.71 79.98 12.46
N ILE A 415 20.59 81.26 12.13
CA ILE A 415 21.15 81.84 10.90
C ILE A 415 21.59 83.28 11.12
N ASP A 416 22.76 83.63 10.60
CA ASP A 416 23.24 85.00 10.52
C ASP A 416 23.92 85.25 9.17
N PHE A 417 23.99 86.52 8.76
CA PHE A 417 24.46 86.94 7.45
C PHE A 417 25.71 87.81 7.58
N THR A 418 26.84 87.29 7.08
CA THR A 418 28.08 88.05 6.96
C THR A 418 27.92 89.27 6.05
N ASP A 419 28.77 90.29 6.22
CA ASP A 419 28.77 91.48 5.35
C ASP A 419 28.95 91.14 3.86
N ARG A 420 29.70 90.08 3.58
CA ARG A 420 29.86 89.55 2.21
C ARG A 420 28.54 88.98 1.67
N ALA A 421 27.80 88.24 2.51
CA ALA A 421 26.50 87.68 2.13
C ALA A 421 25.48 88.81 1.88
N ARG A 422 25.45 89.84 2.72
CA ARG A 422 24.58 91.01 2.52
C ARG A 422 24.87 91.74 1.20
N LYS A 423 26.15 91.95 0.87
CA LYS A 423 26.54 92.54 -0.43
C LYS A 423 26.09 91.69 -1.63
N SER A 424 26.03 90.36 -1.49
CA SER A 424 25.63 89.47 -2.58
C SER A 424 24.14 89.55 -2.92
N PHE A 425 23.29 90.07 -2.03
CA PHE A 425 21.87 90.30 -2.30
C PHE A 425 21.63 91.33 -3.41
N GLY A 426 22.50 92.34 -3.53
CA GLY A 426 22.43 93.33 -4.61
C GLY A 426 22.68 92.76 -6.01
N THR A 427 23.26 91.55 -6.10
CA THR A 427 23.54 90.84 -7.35
C THR A 427 22.71 89.55 -7.51
N CYS A 428 21.76 89.30 -6.62
CA CYS A 428 20.95 88.08 -6.62
C CYS A 428 19.87 88.13 -7.70
N ILE A 429 19.90 87.18 -8.63
CA ILE A 429 18.94 87.04 -9.74
C ILE A 429 17.75 86.13 -9.41
N THR A 430 17.76 85.46 -8.25
CA THR A 430 16.75 84.46 -7.85
C THR A 430 15.54 85.10 -7.19
N GLU A 431 14.33 84.79 -7.64
CA GLU A 431 13.08 85.36 -7.08
C GLU A 431 13.04 85.33 -5.53
N VAL A 432 12.70 86.47 -4.92
CA VAL A 432 12.63 86.67 -3.47
C VAL A 432 11.84 85.57 -2.75
N GLY A 433 10.70 85.13 -3.30
CA GLY A 433 9.87 84.08 -2.69
C GLY A 433 10.60 82.74 -2.58
N LEU A 434 11.48 82.43 -3.54
CA LEU A 434 12.31 81.23 -3.51
C LEU A 434 13.41 81.35 -2.45
N VAL A 435 14.00 82.55 -2.30
CA VAL A 435 14.97 82.85 -1.23
C VAL A 435 14.33 82.72 0.15
N TRP A 436 13.10 83.21 0.32
CA TRP A 436 12.33 83.04 1.56
C TRP A 436 12.14 81.56 1.91
N ASN A 437 11.64 80.76 0.96
CA ASN A 437 11.42 79.33 1.19
C ASN A 437 12.74 78.61 1.51
N ALA A 438 13.83 78.92 0.79
CA ALA A 438 15.14 78.33 1.04
C ALA A 438 15.66 78.66 2.45
N LEU A 439 15.54 79.92 2.90
CA LEU A 439 15.96 80.33 4.25
C LEU A 439 15.09 79.70 5.34
N ARG A 440 13.78 79.58 5.11
CA ARG A 440 12.86 78.88 6.01
C ARG A 440 13.23 77.41 6.15
N ASP A 441 13.41 76.71 5.03
CA ASP A 441 13.76 75.29 5.04
C ASP A 441 15.14 75.07 5.71
N LEU A 442 16.08 76.01 5.55
CA LEU A 442 17.37 75.95 6.23
C LEU A 442 17.23 76.10 7.76
N CYS A 443 16.34 76.99 8.23
CA CYS A 443 16.12 77.23 9.66
C CYS A 443 15.21 76.20 10.35
N GLU A 444 14.24 75.63 9.63
CA GLU A 444 13.20 74.74 10.18
C GLU A 444 13.44 73.27 9.90
N ILE A 445 14.11 72.93 8.81
CA ILE A 445 14.37 71.54 8.42
C ILE A 445 15.85 71.21 8.57
N ALA A 446 16.73 71.99 7.93
CA ALA A 446 18.16 71.67 7.90
C ALA A 446 18.86 71.89 9.25
N HIS A 447 18.54 72.99 9.95
CA HIS A 447 19.16 73.31 11.24
C HIS A 447 18.87 72.25 12.31
N PRO A 448 17.61 71.78 12.54
CA PRO A 448 17.36 70.67 13.46
C PRO A 448 18.11 69.39 13.07
N LEU A 449 18.14 69.03 11.78
CA LEU A 449 18.90 67.86 11.30
C LEU A 449 20.41 67.97 11.57
N TYR A 450 20.96 69.18 11.54
CA TYR A 450 22.36 69.45 11.86
C TYR A 450 22.63 69.48 13.37
N ALA A 451 21.73 70.10 14.16
CA ALA A 451 21.84 70.26 15.60
C ALA A 451 21.62 68.93 16.38
N GLU A 452 20.78 68.03 15.87
CA GLU A 452 20.48 66.72 16.47
C GLU A 452 21.51 65.62 16.17
N GLY A 453 22.59 65.93 15.44
CA GLY A 453 23.77 65.07 15.44
C GLY A 453 23.62 63.70 14.74
N ARG A 454 23.18 63.67 13.48
CA ARG A 454 23.72 62.67 12.54
C ARG A 454 25.04 63.18 11.95
N ARG A 455 26.12 63.00 12.72
CA ARG A 455 27.45 62.77 12.12
C ARG A 455 27.37 61.48 11.31
N GLY A 456 27.00 61.60 10.04
CA GLY A 456 26.97 60.46 9.13
C GLY A 456 26.25 60.81 7.85
N ILE A 457 27.05 61.08 6.82
CA ILE A 457 26.82 60.96 5.37
C ILE A 457 27.39 62.21 4.67
N TRP A 458 28.71 62.36 4.76
CA TRP A 458 29.51 62.78 3.61
C TRP A 458 30.60 61.72 3.47
N PRO A 459 30.70 61.03 2.32
CA PRO A 459 31.66 59.96 2.15
C PRO A 459 33.07 60.56 2.25
N ARG A 460 33.89 59.97 3.14
CA ARG A 460 35.34 60.03 2.99
C ARG A 460 35.65 59.54 1.58
N ARG A 461 36.00 60.45 0.67
CA ARG A 461 36.68 60.08 -0.58
C ARG A 461 37.97 59.38 -0.20
N SER A 462 37.95 58.05 -0.25
CA SER A 462 39.14 57.23 -0.35
C SER A 462 39.88 57.63 -1.62
N ILE A 463 41.04 58.26 -1.44
CA ILE A 463 42.04 58.48 -2.47
C ILE A 463 42.63 57.09 -2.79
N PRO A 464 42.60 56.61 -4.05
CA PRO A 464 43.32 55.39 -4.41
C PRO A 464 44.82 55.69 -4.40
N ALA A 465 45.59 54.84 -3.71
CA ALA A 465 47.05 54.86 -3.82
C ALA A 465 47.47 54.46 -5.24
N PRO A 466 48.51 55.11 -5.81
CA PRO A 466 49.03 54.77 -7.13
C PRO A 466 49.77 53.43 -7.10
N SER A 467 49.55 52.63 -8.14
CA SER A 467 50.32 51.44 -8.45
C SER A 467 51.79 51.78 -8.75
N SER A 468 52.69 51.18 -7.99
CA SER A 468 54.08 50.88 -8.35
C SER A 468 54.11 49.35 -8.53
N ARG A 469 54.37 48.78 -9.71
CA ARG A 469 55.68 48.65 -10.38
C ARG A 469 56.81 48.32 -9.43
#